data_AF-A0A538KQV8-F1
#
_entry.id   AF-A0A538KQV8-F1
#
_cell.length_a   1.000
_cell.length_b   1.000
_cell.length_c   1.000
_cell.angle_alpha   90.00
_cell.angle_beta   90.00
_cell.angle_gamma   90.00
#
_symmetry.space_group_name_H-M   'P 1'
#
loop_
_entity.id
_entity.type
_entity.pdbx_description
1 polymer ?
#
loop_
_entity_poly.entity_id
_entity_poly.type
_entity_poly.pdbx_seq_one_letter_code
_entity_poly.pdbx_strand_id
1 'polypeptide(L)'
;MAEGHVVRGTSRDSGHVPALEAAGVEAFVGDPDRVGTIVPALQQVSVACLLLGSAVGDPDRIAALHGPRLEMLLEKMIDTTVRGIVYEAGGTAAPAVLQRGGELVSMACQRSRIPYELIDADPSDHGAWMRVAERAVERVMASRRR
;
A
#
# COMPACT_ATOMS: atom_id res chain seq x y z
N MET A 1 5.78 -12.30 -12.43
CA MET A 1 4.79 -11.21 -12.46
C MET A 1 3.89 -11.42 -13.66
N ALA A 2 2.58 -11.59 -13.44
CA ALA A 2 1.67 -12.14 -14.47
C ALA A 2 1.30 -11.16 -15.59
N GLU A 3 1.43 -9.84 -15.37
CA GLU A 3 0.96 -8.81 -16.31
C GLU A 3 2.06 -7.90 -16.88
N GLY A 4 3.34 -8.18 -16.58
CA GLY A 4 4.47 -7.38 -17.09
C GLY A 4 4.70 -6.04 -16.37
N HIS A 5 4.05 -5.80 -15.23
CA HIS A 5 4.32 -4.63 -14.39
C HIS A 5 5.73 -4.67 -13.81
N VAL A 6 6.42 -3.52 -13.80
CA VAL A 6 7.64 -3.33 -13.02
C VAL A 6 7.22 -2.99 -11.59
N VAL A 7 7.66 -3.79 -10.62
CA VAL A 7 7.26 -3.64 -9.22
C VAL A 7 8.46 -3.22 -8.39
N ARG A 8 8.28 -2.18 -7.58
CA ARG A 8 9.17 -1.83 -6.47
C ARG A 8 8.56 -2.31 -5.16
N GLY A 9 9.30 -3.12 -4.42
CA GLY A 9 8.87 -3.68 -3.14
C GLY A 9 9.70 -3.09 -2.01
N THR A 10 9.04 -2.66 -0.93
CA THR A 10 9.72 -2.09 0.23
C THR A 10 9.92 -3.13 1.33
N SER A 11 11.04 -3.07 2.03
CA SER A 11 11.24 -3.79 3.28
C SER A 11 12.00 -2.95 4.28
N ARG A 12 11.62 -3.03 5.57
CA ARG A 12 12.38 -2.41 6.67
C ARG A 12 13.66 -3.18 7.02
N ASP A 13 13.76 -4.44 6.58
CA ASP A 13 14.90 -5.29 6.79
C ASP A 13 15.67 -5.47 5.47
N SER A 14 16.92 -5.01 5.45
CA SER A 14 17.80 -5.17 4.29
C SER A 14 18.14 -6.62 3.98
N GLY A 15 17.98 -7.54 4.95
CA GLY A 15 18.12 -8.98 4.74
C GLY A 15 17.09 -9.57 3.77
N HIS A 16 15.96 -8.89 3.53
CA HIS A 16 14.95 -9.32 2.55
C HIS A 16 15.22 -8.86 1.12
N VAL A 17 16.22 -8.00 0.90
CA VAL A 17 16.55 -7.49 -0.45
C VAL A 17 16.81 -8.62 -1.45
N PRO A 18 17.65 -9.64 -1.15
CA PRO A 18 17.90 -10.72 -2.11
C PRO A 18 16.65 -11.52 -2.48
N ALA A 19 15.71 -11.70 -1.54
CA ALA A 19 14.47 -12.43 -1.79
C ALA A 19 13.52 -11.65 -2.72
N LEU A 20 13.45 -10.33 -2.55
CA LEU A 20 12.67 -9.45 -3.43
C LEU A 20 13.27 -9.43 -4.85
N GLU A 21 14.58 -9.25 -4.96
CA GLU A 21 15.28 -9.22 -6.25
C GLU A 21 15.16 -10.56 -7.00
N ALA A 22 15.26 -11.69 -6.28
CA ALA A 22 15.03 -13.02 -6.85
C ALA A 22 13.61 -13.22 -7.39
N ALA A 23 12.63 -12.49 -6.86
CA ALA A 23 11.25 -12.47 -7.36
C ALA A 23 11.03 -11.49 -8.53
N GLY A 24 12.09 -10.81 -9.00
CA GLY A 24 12.02 -9.79 -10.04
C GLY A 24 11.45 -8.45 -9.55
N VAL A 25 11.45 -8.21 -8.24
CA VAL A 25 11.02 -6.97 -7.61
C VAL A 25 12.23 -6.05 -7.44
N GLU A 26 12.09 -4.78 -7.82
CA GLU A 26 13.06 -3.74 -7.46
C GLU A 26 12.99 -3.52 -5.95
N ALA A 27 13.97 -4.02 -5.21
CA ALA A 27 13.97 -3.94 -3.76
C ALA A 27 14.35 -2.52 -3.30
N PHE A 28 13.61 -2.00 -2.31
CA PHE A 28 13.90 -0.71 -1.69
C PHE A 28 13.85 -0.85 -0.16
N VAL A 29 14.90 -0.41 0.54
CA VAL A 29 14.92 -0.43 2.00
C VAL A 29 14.20 0.79 2.56
N GLY A 30 13.06 0.57 3.21
CA GLY A 30 12.24 1.64 3.77
C GLY A 30 11.25 1.11 4.81
N ASP A 31 10.97 1.93 5.82
CA ASP A 31 10.10 1.59 6.95
C ASP A 31 8.83 2.47 6.89
N PRO A 32 7.63 1.89 6.78
CA PRO A 32 6.39 2.66 6.79
C PRO A 32 6.14 3.39 8.11
N ASP A 33 6.77 2.98 9.22
CA ASP A 33 6.74 3.73 10.47
C ASP A 33 7.61 5.01 10.42
N ARG A 34 8.49 5.09 9.43
CA ARG A 34 9.38 6.22 9.14
C ARG A 34 9.11 6.69 7.72
N VAL A 35 7.94 7.27 7.47
CA VAL A 35 7.46 7.72 6.14
C VAL A 35 8.52 8.41 5.27
N GLY A 36 9.40 9.25 5.84
CA GLY A 36 10.48 9.90 5.09
C GLY A 36 11.44 8.93 4.38
N THR A 37 11.55 7.69 4.87
CA THR A 37 12.30 6.60 4.22
C THR A 37 11.54 5.98 3.05
N ILE A 38 10.21 6.05 3.03
CA ILE A 38 9.37 5.51 1.94
C ILE A 38 9.25 6.49 0.78
N VAL A 39 9.24 7.80 1.04
CA VAL A 39 9.03 8.83 0.00
C VAL A 39 9.91 8.65 -1.24
N PRO A 40 11.22 8.34 -1.15
CA PRO A 40 12.04 8.11 -2.33
C PRO A 40 11.58 6.92 -3.17
N ALA A 41 11.01 5.88 -2.55
CA ALA A 41 10.49 4.70 -3.25
C ALA A 41 9.27 5.02 -4.13
N LEU A 42 8.60 6.17 -3.92
CA LEU A 42 7.44 6.59 -4.71
C LEU A 42 7.81 7.29 -6.02
N GLN A 43 9.09 7.59 -6.25
CA GLN A 43 9.53 8.20 -7.50
C GLN A 43 9.28 7.27 -8.68
N GLN A 44 8.66 7.81 -9.74
CA GLN A 44 8.29 7.07 -10.97
C GLN A 44 7.31 5.91 -10.74
N VAL A 45 6.67 5.83 -9.58
CA VAL A 45 5.59 4.87 -9.30
C VAL A 45 4.26 5.43 -9.80
N SER A 46 3.49 4.59 -10.49
CA SER A 46 2.15 4.96 -11.00
C SER A 46 1.02 4.56 -10.06
N VAL A 47 1.13 3.40 -9.42
CA VAL A 47 0.17 2.86 -8.45
C VAL A 47 0.91 2.46 -7.18
N ALA A 48 0.42 2.91 -6.03
CA ALA A 48 0.96 2.53 -4.73
C ALA A 48 0.06 1.48 -4.07
N CYS A 49 0.62 0.34 -3.69
CA CYS A 49 -0.06 -0.69 -2.92
C CYS A 49 0.38 -0.60 -1.45
N LEU A 50 -0.53 -0.20 -0.57
CA LEU A 50 -0.32 -0.04 0.86
C LEU A 50 -0.88 -1.26 1.59
N LEU A 51 -0.06 -2.31 1.66
CA LEU A 51 -0.42 -3.64 2.19
C LEU A 51 0.02 -3.77 3.66
N LEU A 52 -0.74 -3.14 4.56
CA LEU A 52 -0.39 -2.97 5.98
C LEU A 52 -1.37 -3.68 6.93
N GLY A 53 -2.39 -4.35 6.42
CA GLY A 53 -3.50 -4.90 7.20
C GLY A 53 -3.10 -6.00 8.19
N SER A 54 -1.97 -6.67 7.92
CA SER A 54 -1.36 -7.68 8.80
C SER A 54 -0.16 -7.16 9.60
N ALA A 55 -0.01 -5.85 9.75
CA ALA A 55 1.08 -5.29 10.53
C ALA A 55 0.99 -5.74 12.00
N VAL A 56 2.14 -6.16 12.55
CA VAL A 56 2.29 -6.63 13.92
C VAL A 56 3.18 -5.70 14.74
N GLY A 57 2.93 -5.61 16.04
CA GLY A 57 3.73 -4.82 16.97
C GLY A 57 2.88 -4.19 18.07
N ASP A 58 3.44 -3.14 18.67
CA ASP A 58 2.77 -2.33 19.67
C ASP A 58 1.44 -1.73 19.14
N PRO A 59 0.31 -1.83 19.87
CA PRO A 59 -0.99 -1.35 19.40
C PRO A 59 -1.03 0.13 19.03
N ASP A 60 -0.34 0.99 19.77
CA ASP A 60 -0.29 2.44 19.47
C ASP A 60 0.53 2.69 18.21
N ARG A 61 1.60 1.91 17.99
CA ARG A 61 2.36 1.94 16.74
C ARG A 61 1.50 1.52 15.55
N ILE A 62 0.69 0.47 15.68
CA ILE A 62 -0.24 0.03 14.62
C ILE A 62 -1.35 1.06 14.37
N ALA A 63 -1.93 1.62 15.43
CA ALA A 63 -2.91 2.70 15.30
C ALA A 63 -2.31 3.93 14.59
N ALA A 64 -1.07 4.29 14.91
CA ALA A 64 -0.35 5.37 14.24
C ALA A 64 -0.04 5.07 12.77
N LEU A 65 0.27 3.80 12.45
CA LEU A 65 0.54 3.33 11.08
C LEU A 65 -0.68 3.50 10.17
N HIS A 66 -1.88 3.18 10.66
CA HIS A 66 -3.14 3.33 9.91
C HIS A 66 -3.83 4.69 10.14
N GLY A 67 -3.20 5.61 10.87
CA GLY A 67 -3.73 6.94 11.18
C GLY A 67 -2.76 8.03 10.72
N PRO A 68 -2.12 8.78 11.64
CA PRO A 68 -1.28 9.93 11.30
C PRO A 68 -0.12 9.62 10.33
N ARG A 69 0.49 8.43 10.38
CA ARG A 69 1.56 8.06 9.43
C ARG A 69 1.01 7.82 8.03
N LEU A 70 -0.14 7.15 7.93
CA LEU A 70 -0.85 6.96 6.67
C LEU A 70 -1.28 8.30 6.08
N GLU A 71 -1.85 9.20 6.88
CA GLU A 71 -2.23 10.55 6.45
C GLU A 71 -1.02 11.32 5.89
N MET A 72 0.10 11.33 6.63
CA MET A 72 1.33 11.96 6.16
C MET A 72 1.87 11.33 4.87
N LEU A 73 1.81 10.00 4.73
CA LEU A 73 2.23 9.31 3.51
C LEU A 73 1.34 9.68 2.31
N LEU A 74 0.02 9.74 2.51
CA LEU A 74 -0.95 10.13 1.48
C LEU A 74 -0.74 11.58 1.04
N GLU A 75 -0.46 12.51 1.97
CA GLU A 75 -0.09 13.88 1.64
C GLU A 75 1.17 13.94 0.78
N LYS A 76 2.22 13.19 1.16
CA LYS A 76 3.47 13.16 0.40
C LYS A 76 3.29 12.56 -1.00
N MET A 77 2.36 11.63 -1.18
CA MET A 77 2.06 11.04 -2.49
C MET A 77 1.49 12.04 -3.49
N ILE A 78 0.85 13.12 -3.05
CA ILE A 78 0.26 14.14 -3.94
C ILE A 78 1.33 14.76 -4.85
N ASP A 79 2.52 14.99 -4.30
CA ASP A 79 3.66 15.60 -5.01
C ASP A 79 4.50 14.58 -5.81
N THR A 80 3.98 13.35 -6.00
CA THR A 80 4.69 12.27 -6.71
C THR A 80 4.01 11.93 -8.04
N THR A 81 4.47 10.86 -8.69
CA THR A 81 3.86 10.29 -9.90
C THR A 81 2.71 9.32 -9.59
N VAL A 82 2.41 9.06 -8.31
CA VAL A 82 1.33 8.14 -7.91
C VAL A 82 -0.01 8.70 -8.35
N ARG A 83 -0.75 7.95 -9.16
CA ARG A 83 -2.07 8.29 -9.70
C ARG A 83 -3.10 7.19 -9.44
N GLY A 84 -2.79 6.31 -8.50
CA GLY A 84 -3.64 5.21 -8.12
C GLY A 84 -3.20 4.62 -6.79
N ILE A 85 -4.14 4.28 -5.91
CA ILE A 85 -3.83 3.74 -4.58
C ILE A 85 -4.66 2.48 -4.32
N VAL A 86 -3.99 1.42 -3.92
CA VAL A 86 -4.65 0.22 -3.39
C VAL A 86 -4.28 0.12 -1.92
N TYR A 87 -5.26 -0.02 -1.05
CA TYR A 87 -5.02 -0.09 0.39
C TYR A 87 -5.64 -1.34 1.01
N GLU A 88 -4.85 -2.05 1.81
CA GLU A 88 -5.30 -3.24 2.54
C GLU A 88 -6.05 -2.85 3.82
N ALA A 89 -7.37 -2.90 3.75
CA ALA A 89 -8.32 -2.63 4.83
C ALA A 89 -8.82 -3.90 5.54
N GLY A 90 -8.38 -5.09 5.10
CA GLY A 90 -8.61 -6.38 5.75
C GLY A 90 -7.31 -6.97 6.30
N GLY A 91 -7.37 -7.66 7.44
CA GLY A 91 -6.18 -8.25 8.05
C GLY A 91 -6.30 -8.52 9.54
N THR A 92 -5.16 -8.76 10.17
CA THR A 92 -5.07 -9.15 11.58
C THR A 92 -4.99 -7.96 12.55
N ALA A 93 -4.76 -6.75 12.05
CA ALA A 93 -4.85 -5.55 12.89
C ALA A 93 -6.29 -5.32 13.39
N ALA A 94 -6.45 -4.54 14.47
CA ALA A 94 -7.75 -4.33 15.09
C ALA A 94 -8.77 -3.76 14.06
N PRO A 95 -10.00 -4.29 13.97
CA PRO A 95 -10.97 -3.87 12.93
C PRO A 95 -11.24 -2.37 12.87
N ALA A 96 -11.34 -1.72 14.03
CA ALA A 96 -11.55 -0.26 14.11
C ALA A 96 -10.37 0.54 13.54
N VAL A 97 -9.13 0.03 13.68
CA VAL A 97 -7.92 0.65 13.13
C VAL A 97 -7.90 0.52 11.61
N LEU A 98 -8.24 -0.66 11.08
CA LEU A 98 -8.33 -0.91 9.64
C LEU A 98 -9.44 -0.09 8.98
N GLN A 99 -10.62 -0.04 9.61
CA GLN A 99 -11.74 0.79 9.17
C GLN A 99 -11.32 2.25 9.09
N ARG A 100 -10.68 2.77 10.13
CA ARG A 100 -10.21 4.16 10.17
C ARG A 100 -9.20 4.46 9.05
N GLY A 101 -8.26 3.56 8.81
CA GLY A 101 -7.30 3.73 7.72
C GLY A 101 -7.95 3.70 6.33
N GLY A 102 -8.95 2.84 6.13
CA GLY A 102 -9.74 2.80 4.89
C GLY A 102 -10.52 4.11 4.66
N GLU A 103 -11.13 4.67 5.70
CA GLU A 103 -11.79 5.98 5.66
C GLU A 103 -10.83 7.11 5.29
N LEU A 104 -9.62 7.12 5.87
CA LEU A 104 -8.58 8.10 5.56
C LEU A 104 -8.15 8.06 4.09
N VAL A 105 -7.88 6.86 3.57
CA VAL A 105 -7.53 6.67 2.15
C VAL A 105 -8.68 7.13 1.26
N SER A 106 -9.91 6.71 1.57
CA SER A 106 -11.12 7.10 0.84
C SER A 106 -11.26 8.62 0.77
N MET A 107 -11.19 9.31 1.91
CA MET A 107 -11.30 10.77 1.98
C MET A 107 -10.18 11.49 1.22
N ALA A 108 -8.92 11.07 1.42
CA ALA A 108 -7.77 11.70 0.77
C ALA A 108 -7.81 11.52 -0.75
N CYS A 109 -8.15 10.33 -1.22
CA CYS A 109 -8.22 10.00 -2.64
C CYS A 109 -9.39 10.72 -3.32
N GLN A 110 -10.55 10.80 -2.69
CA GLN A 110 -11.69 11.58 -3.19
C GLN A 110 -11.34 13.07 -3.33
N ARG A 111 -10.70 13.66 -2.31
CA ARG A 111 -10.28 15.07 -2.31
C ARG A 111 -9.30 15.37 -3.45
N SER A 112 -8.35 14.47 -3.69
CA SER A 112 -7.32 14.63 -4.72
C SER A 112 -7.74 14.09 -6.09
N ARG A 113 -8.94 13.50 -6.22
CA ARG A 113 -9.43 12.77 -7.39
C ARG A 113 -8.46 11.69 -7.88
N ILE A 114 -7.81 11.00 -6.93
CA ILE A 114 -6.95 9.85 -7.19
C ILE A 114 -7.83 8.60 -7.14
N PRO A 115 -7.85 7.76 -8.19
CA PRO A 115 -8.51 6.45 -8.14
C PRO A 115 -7.95 5.57 -7.03
N TYR A 116 -8.83 4.89 -6.30
CA TYR A 116 -8.42 4.01 -5.22
C TYR A 116 -9.32 2.78 -5.08
N GLU A 117 -8.76 1.72 -4.50
CA GLU A 117 -9.47 0.50 -4.15
C GLU A 117 -9.07 0.07 -2.73
N LEU A 118 -10.03 -0.49 -1.99
CA LEU A 118 -9.82 -1.04 -0.66
C LEU A 118 -9.93 -2.56 -0.74
N ILE A 119 -8.93 -3.27 -0.24
CA ILE A 119 -8.93 -4.74 -0.12
C ILE A 119 -9.43 -5.08 1.28
N ASP A 120 -10.61 -5.68 1.40
CA ASP A 120 -11.20 -6.15 2.66
C ASP A 120 -11.07 -7.67 2.86
N ALA A 121 -10.55 -8.38 1.85
CA ALA A 121 -10.31 -9.81 1.91
C ALA A 121 -9.30 -10.18 3.01
N ASP A 122 -9.55 -11.29 3.71
CA ASP A 122 -8.66 -11.79 4.74
C ASP A 122 -7.35 -12.32 4.11
N PRO A 123 -6.17 -11.76 4.47
CA PRO A 123 -4.88 -12.23 3.98
C PRO A 123 -4.51 -13.66 4.44
N SER A 124 -5.21 -14.23 5.43
CA SER A 124 -5.06 -15.64 5.80
C SER A 124 -5.60 -16.59 4.74
N ASP A 125 -6.61 -16.17 3.95
CA ASP A 125 -7.00 -16.82 2.70
C ASP A 125 -6.22 -16.19 1.54
N HIS A 126 -4.95 -16.61 1.40
CA HIS A 126 -4.05 -16.06 0.39
C HIS A 126 -4.62 -16.14 -1.03
N GLY A 127 -5.36 -17.20 -1.36
CA GLY A 127 -5.95 -17.37 -2.68
C GLY A 127 -7.06 -16.37 -2.98
N ALA A 128 -7.96 -16.13 -2.01
CA ALA A 128 -8.98 -15.11 -2.13
C ALA A 128 -8.38 -13.71 -2.14
N TRP A 129 -7.45 -13.43 -1.22
CA TRP A 129 -6.77 -12.15 -1.11
C TRP A 129 -6.04 -11.78 -2.41
N MET A 130 -5.25 -12.70 -2.99
CA MET A 130 -4.53 -12.46 -4.24
C MET A 130 -5.47 -12.04 -5.38
N ARG A 131 -6.60 -12.75 -5.56
CA ARG A 131 -7.58 -12.42 -6.60
C ARG A 131 -8.21 -11.04 -6.41
N VAL A 132 -8.44 -10.64 -5.17
CA VAL A 132 -8.99 -9.30 -4.86
C VAL A 132 -7.92 -8.22 -5.09
N ALA A 133 -6.68 -8.46 -4.67
CA ALA A 133 -5.57 -7.55 -4.86
C ALA A 133 -5.26 -7.30 -6.34
N GLU A 134 -5.20 -8.35 -7.16
CA GLU A 134 -4.98 -8.23 -8.62
C GLU A 134 -6.08 -7.38 -9.26
N ARG A 135 -7.35 -7.69 -8.98
CA ARG A 135 -8.49 -6.91 -9.48
C ARG A 135 -8.49 -5.45 -9.02
N ALA A 136 -8.05 -5.19 -7.79
CA ALA A 136 -7.94 -3.83 -7.27
C ALA A 136 -6.91 -3.02 -8.07
N VAL A 137 -5.73 -3.61 -8.33
CA VAL A 137 -4.70 -2.98 -9.17
C VAL A 137 -5.21 -2.76 -10.60
N GLU A 138 -5.85 -3.77 -11.21
CA GLU A 138 -6.44 -3.66 -12.55
C GLU A 138 -7.43 -2.49 -12.65
N ARG A 139 -8.36 -2.36 -11.69
CA ARG A 139 -9.37 -1.29 -11.66
C ARG A 139 -8.75 0.09 -11.54
N VAL A 140 -7.82 0.26 -10.62
CA VAL A 140 -7.08 1.52 -10.45
C VAL A 140 -6.33 1.87 -11.74
N MET A 141 -5.66 0.91 -12.37
CA MET A 141 -4.95 1.13 -13.65
C MET A 141 -5.89 1.43 -14.82
N ALA A 142 -7.05 0.76 -14.90
CA ALA A 142 -8.03 0.98 -15.95
C ALA A 142 -8.68 2.37 -15.88
N SER A 143 -8.86 2.90 -14.67
CA SER A 143 -9.40 4.25 -14.44
C SER A 143 -8.51 5.37 -15.00
N ARG A 144 -7.20 5.12 -15.11
CA ARG A 144 -6.22 6.04 -15.70
C ARG A 144 -6.31 6.13 -17.23
N ARG A 145 -6.89 5.13 -17.90
CA ARG A 145 -6.99 5.07 -19.37
C ARG A 145 -8.23 5.79 -19.92
N ARG A 146 -9.06 6.38 -19.06
CA ARG A 146 -10.31 7.07 -19.43
C ARG A 146 -10.18 8.59 -19.33
#